data_AF-A0A2N5SAE7-F1
#
_entry.id   AF-A0A2N5SAE7-F1
#
_cell.length_a   1.000
_cell.length_b   1.000
_cell.length_c   1.000
_cell.angle_alpha   90.00
_cell.angle_beta   90.00
_cell.angle_gamma   90.00
#
_symmetry.space_group_name_H-M   'P 1'
#
loop_
_entity.id
_entity.type
_entity.pdbx_description
1 polymer ?
#
loop_
_entity_poly.entity_id
_entity_poly.type
_entity_poly.pdbx_seq_one_letter_code
_entity_poly.pdbx_strand_id
1 'polypeptide(L)'
;MWSYLSNLVSPLRYATRNHRFASTSHRLAHHNRRGIQGLAHWLRRKFNNALKRRREVRNTLAKLLTKPNPHSASGKNYSQGFFQQQWIAQQGFHADHTDVEELRMKKMASLYQRENVIDLLRNRLLNPRTLLASPSKVQELLNSFDKELDKLQEELEQLSGENLPAENIEERKLRLLLWSAKSDLFIQAVQLRAERQPLLDSKNLGRRLGTKLKEKVFNAINNRRPAIEKLINVYNSQYTEFKAKFPHRVQFERDNDGHLSYERLSSMPLDDSFWNDGLFYHCDAPWAINPEVREGINCVLMLSRVQEEFELIAQEVV
;
A
#
# COMPACT_ATOMS: atom_id res chain seq x y z
N MET A 1 -5.49 28.27 -15.20
CA MET A 1 -5.77 29.40 -16.10
C MET A 1 -7.15 30.01 -15.85
N TRP A 2 -8.25 29.28 -16.03
CA TRP A 2 -9.62 29.79 -15.84
C TRP A 2 -9.93 30.33 -14.43
N SER A 3 -9.38 29.70 -13.39
CA SER A 3 -9.49 30.21 -12.00
C SER A 3 -8.68 31.49 -11.73
N TYR A 4 -7.65 31.79 -12.54
CA TYR A 4 -6.88 33.04 -12.46
C TYR A 4 -7.61 34.18 -13.17
N LEU A 5 -8.36 33.83 -14.22
CA LEU A 5 -9.16 34.76 -15.04
C LEU A 5 -10.58 34.97 -14.49
N SER A 6 -11.09 34.12 -13.59
CA SER A 6 -12.47 34.17 -13.09
C SER A 6 -12.82 35.50 -12.41
N ASN A 7 -11.85 36.14 -11.75
CA ASN A 7 -12.03 37.45 -11.11
C ASN A 7 -12.27 38.60 -12.11
N LEU A 8 -12.14 38.36 -13.43
CA LEU A 8 -12.42 39.32 -14.50
C LEU A 8 -13.84 39.20 -15.08
N VAL A 9 -14.56 38.14 -14.70
CA VAL A 9 -15.97 37.92 -15.08
C VAL A 9 -16.87 38.34 -13.90
N SER A 10 -16.54 39.45 -13.23
CA SER A 10 -17.52 40.08 -12.36
C SER A 10 -18.45 40.94 -13.22
N PRO A 11 -19.78 40.85 -13.06
CA PRO A 11 -20.75 41.56 -13.90
C PRO A 11 -20.82 43.08 -13.65
N LEU A 12 -19.92 43.65 -12.84
CA LEU A 12 -20.08 45.00 -12.25
C LEU A 12 -19.02 46.03 -12.64
N ARG A 13 -18.50 46.01 -13.87
CA ARG A 13 -17.74 47.16 -14.39
C ARG A 13 -18.26 47.57 -15.76
N TYR A 14 -18.65 48.84 -15.88
CA TYR A 14 -18.88 49.53 -17.15
C TYR A 14 -17.55 49.54 -17.93
N ALA A 15 -17.30 48.48 -18.69
CA ALA A 15 -16.14 48.33 -19.53
C ALA A 15 -16.61 47.86 -20.91
N THR A 16 -16.19 48.60 -21.94
CA THR A 16 -16.47 48.20 -23.33
C THR A 16 -15.86 46.84 -23.63
N ARG A 17 -16.43 46.14 -24.62
CA ARG A 17 -15.93 44.84 -25.11
C ARG A 17 -14.40 44.85 -25.32
N ASN A 18 -13.88 45.89 -25.96
CA ASN A 18 -12.45 46.02 -26.26
C ASN A 18 -11.59 46.16 -25.01
N HIS A 19 -12.08 46.88 -23.98
CA HIS A 19 -11.37 47.02 -22.71
C HIS A 19 -11.26 45.67 -21.96
N ARG A 20 -12.30 44.82 -22.04
CA ARG A 20 -12.28 43.46 -21.46
C ARG A 20 -11.28 42.56 -22.19
N PHE A 21 -11.24 42.60 -23.53
CA PHE A 21 -10.26 41.84 -24.32
C PHE A 21 -8.82 42.31 -24.10
N ALA A 22 -8.58 43.62 -24.03
CA ALA A 22 -7.25 44.16 -23.72
C ALA A 22 -6.78 43.76 -22.31
N SER A 23 -7.66 43.83 -21.31
CA SER A 23 -7.35 43.45 -19.92
C SER A 23 -7.05 41.95 -19.77
N THR A 24 -7.83 41.10 -20.45
CA THR A 24 -7.56 39.65 -20.48
C THR A 24 -6.25 39.33 -21.19
N SER A 25 -5.97 39.95 -22.34
CA SER A 25 -4.70 39.80 -23.06
C SER A 25 -3.49 40.21 -22.20
N HIS A 26 -3.53 41.40 -21.58
CA HIS A 26 -2.45 41.88 -20.73
C HIS A 26 -2.19 40.96 -19.51
N ARG A 27 -3.25 40.46 -18.87
CA ARG A 27 -3.11 39.53 -17.74
C ARG A 27 -2.63 38.15 -18.16
N LEU A 28 -3.00 37.69 -19.35
CA LEU A 28 -2.51 36.44 -19.92
C LEU A 28 -1.02 36.54 -20.25
N ALA A 29 -0.59 37.65 -20.85
CA ALA A 29 0.83 37.94 -21.08
C ALA A 29 1.63 37.99 -19.76
N HIS A 30 1.08 38.65 -18.73
CA HIS A 30 1.70 38.69 -17.40
C HIS A 30 1.77 37.30 -16.74
N HIS A 31 0.69 36.51 -16.80
CA HIS A 31 0.66 35.13 -16.28
C HIS A 31 1.70 34.26 -16.99
N ASN A 32 1.79 34.34 -18.32
CA ASN A 32 2.78 33.60 -19.09
C ASN A 32 4.21 34.02 -18.75
N ARG A 33 4.48 35.33 -18.62
CA ARG A 33 5.79 35.84 -18.19
C ARG A 33 6.18 35.32 -16.81
N ARG A 34 5.24 35.32 -15.85
CA ARG A 34 5.47 34.74 -14.52
C ARG A 34 5.64 33.22 -14.57
N GLY A 35 4.90 32.54 -15.44
CA GLY A 35 5.04 31.11 -15.69
C GLY A 35 6.45 30.77 -16.16
N ILE A 36 6.94 31.47 -17.19
CA ILE A 36 8.30 31.31 -17.74
C ILE A 36 9.37 31.56 -16.66
N GLN A 37 9.25 32.65 -15.89
CA GLN A 37 10.18 32.92 -14.78
C GLN A 37 10.11 31.86 -13.68
N GLY A 38 8.91 31.34 -13.39
CA GLY A 38 8.69 30.26 -12.43
C GLY A 38 9.24 28.91 -12.90
N LEU A 39 9.21 28.63 -14.21
CA LEU A 39 9.71 27.40 -14.81
C LEU A 39 11.21 27.24 -14.56
N ALA A 40 12.01 28.28 -14.78
CA ALA A 40 13.45 28.23 -14.50
C ALA A 40 13.75 27.91 -13.03
N HIS A 41 13.01 28.52 -12.09
CA HIS A 41 13.13 28.22 -10.67
C HIS A 41 12.72 26.78 -10.35
N TRP A 42 11.64 26.30 -10.95
CA TRP A 42 11.13 24.94 -10.77
C TRP A 42 12.10 23.89 -11.32
N LEU A 43 12.64 24.08 -12.54
CA LEU A 43 13.64 23.20 -13.16
C LEU A 43 14.89 23.11 -12.29
N ARG A 44 15.43 24.26 -11.84
CA ARG A 44 16.57 24.30 -10.92
C ARG A 44 16.29 23.56 -9.62
N ARG A 45 15.09 23.73 -9.04
CA ARG A 45 14.69 23.02 -7.81
C ARG A 45 14.59 21.52 -8.05
N LYS A 46 13.99 21.09 -9.17
CA LYS A 46 13.86 19.68 -9.55
C LYS A 46 15.24 19.04 -9.74
N PHE A 47 16.15 19.71 -10.44
CA PHE A 47 17.53 19.29 -10.63
C PHE A 47 18.28 19.12 -9.30
N ASN A 48 18.20 20.10 -8.41
CA ASN A 48 18.83 20.03 -7.09
C ASN A 48 18.26 18.88 -6.24
N ASN A 49 16.95 18.65 -6.29
CA ASN A 49 16.31 17.53 -5.62
C ASN A 49 16.80 16.18 -6.18
N ALA A 50 16.90 16.04 -7.51
CA ALA A 50 17.43 14.86 -8.16
C ALA A 50 18.89 14.59 -7.76
N LEU A 51 19.74 15.62 -7.70
CA LEU A 51 21.12 15.50 -7.22
C LEU A 51 21.21 15.07 -5.75
N LYS A 52 20.37 15.63 -4.89
CA LYS A 52 20.30 15.24 -3.47
C LYS A 52 19.89 13.77 -3.37
N ARG A 53 18.82 13.38 -4.06
CA ARG A 53 18.31 12.01 -4.05
C ARG A 53 19.33 11.00 -4.59
N ARG A 54 20.05 11.35 -5.67
CA ARG A 54 21.14 10.51 -6.21
C ARG A 54 22.21 10.21 -5.17
N ARG A 55 22.64 11.22 -4.42
CA ARG A 55 23.68 11.06 -3.39
C ARG A 55 23.20 10.17 -2.26
N GLU A 56 22.00 10.43 -1.74
CA GLU A 56 21.38 9.61 -0.69
C GLU A 56 21.27 8.14 -1.11
N VAL A 57 20.72 7.89 -2.29
CA VAL A 57 20.52 6.53 -2.81
C VAL A 57 21.85 5.83 -3.08
N ARG A 58 22.86 6.53 -3.61
CA ARG A 58 24.20 5.94 -3.78
C ARG A 58 24.84 5.54 -2.46
N ASN A 59 24.69 6.36 -1.43
CA ASN A 59 25.21 6.04 -0.09
C ASN A 59 24.52 4.82 0.50
N THR A 60 23.19 4.72 0.38
CA THR A 60 22.44 3.54 0.81
C THR A 60 22.87 2.30 0.03
N LEU A 61 22.94 2.39 -1.30
CA LEU A 61 23.36 1.29 -2.15
C LEU A 61 24.78 0.82 -1.82
N ALA A 62 25.72 1.74 -1.59
CA ALA A 62 27.09 1.41 -1.20
C ALA A 62 27.13 0.58 0.10
N LYS A 63 26.32 0.94 1.10
CA LYS A 63 26.20 0.18 2.36
C LYS A 63 25.59 -1.21 2.14
N LEU A 64 24.68 -1.37 1.19
CA LEU A 64 24.11 -2.68 0.87
C LEU A 64 25.12 -3.57 0.13
N LEU A 65 25.89 -3.00 -0.79
CA LEU A 65 26.92 -3.74 -1.56
C LEU A 65 28.08 -4.24 -0.68
N THR A 66 28.27 -3.70 0.54
CA THR A 66 29.25 -4.23 1.49
C THR A 66 28.75 -5.42 2.31
N LYS A 67 27.44 -5.71 2.30
CA LYS A 67 26.85 -6.80 3.08
C LYS A 67 26.95 -8.14 2.34
N PRO A 68 27.18 -9.25 3.06
CA PRO A 68 27.16 -10.58 2.47
C PRO A 68 25.74 -10.90 1.96
N ASN A 69 25.64 -11.51 0.78
CA ASN A 69 24.36 -11.95 0.23
C ASN A 69 24.00 -13.35 0.76
N PRO A 70 22.97 -13.51 1.61
CA PRO A 70 22.55 -14.82 2.12
C PRO A 70 22.04 -15.76 1.02
N HIS A 71 21.64 -15.20 -0.13
CA HIS A 71 21.06 -15.91 -1.27
C HIS A 71 22.11 -16.30 -2.32
N SER A 72 23.40 -16.05 -2.07
CA SER A 72 24.48 -16.49 -2.96
C SER A 72 25.14 -17.75 -2.43
N ALA A 73 25.11 -18.83 -3.22
CA ALA A 73 25.85 -20.06 -2.91
C ALA A 73 27.37 -19.85 -2.78
N SER A 74 27.89 -18.74 -3.31
CA SER A 74 29.32 -18.39 -3.30
C SER A 74 29.75 -17.48 -2.15
N GLY A 75 28.84 -17.11 -1.24
CA GLY A 75 29.14 -16.24 -0.09
C GLY A 75 29.55 -14.80 -0.48
N LYS A 76 29.32 -14.39 -1.73
CA LYS A 76 29.64 -13.05 -2.23
C LYS A 76 28.70 -12.01 -1.62
N ASN A 77 29.15 -10.75 -1.59
CA ASN A 77 28.31 -9.63 -1.20
C ASN A 77 27.19 -9.37 -2.22
N TYR A 78 26.20 -8.56 -1.83
CA TYR A 78 25.19 -8.10 -2.79
C TYR A 78 25.83 -7.38 -3.96
N SER A 79 25.21 -7.51 -5.13
CA SER A 79 25.62 -6.83 -6.36
C SER A 79 24.45 -6.09 -6.99
N GLN A 80 24.75 -5.05 -7.77
CA GLN A 80 23.71 -4.33 -8.51
C GLN A 80 22.99 -5.26 -9.50
N GLY A 81 23.71 -6.15 -10.17
CA GLY A 81 23.14 -7.14 -11.09
C GLY A 81 22.17 -8.10 -10.40
N PHE A 82 22.46 -8.52 -9.16
CA PHE A 82 21.54 -9.33 -8.38
C PHE A 82 20.23 -8.58 -8.11
N PHE A 83 20.29 -7.32 -7.68
CA PHE A 83 19.07 -6.53 -7.45
C PHE A 83 18.27 -6.32 -8.74
N GLN A 84 18.92 -6.12 -9.89
CA GLN A 84 18.23 -6.03 -11.20
C GLN A 84 17.52 -7.33 -11.58
N GLN A 85 18.17 -8.48 -11.38
CA GLN A 85 17.56 -9.79 -11.63
C GLN A 85 16.34 -10.03 -10.73
N GLN A 86 16.47 -9.68 -9.45
CA GLN A 86 15.37 -9.76 -8.49
C GLN A 86 14.21 -8.84 -8.85
N TRP A 87 14.49 -7.65 -9.38
CA TRP A 87 13.46 -6.76 -9.92
C TRP A 87 12.73 -7.36 -11.13
N ILE A 88 13.46 -7.95 -12.08
CA ILE A 88 12.85 -8.62 -13.24
C ILE A 88 11.96 -9.78 -12.79
N ALA A 89 12.42 -10.58 -11.81
CA ALA A 89 11.63 -11.66 -11.24
C ALA A 89 10.35 -11.15 -10.55
N GLN A 90 10.44 -10.02 -9.83
CA GLN A 90 9.28 -9.36 -9.26
C GLN A 90 8.29 -8.90 -10.35
N GLN A 91 8.78 -8.30 -11.44
CA GLN A 91 7.92 -7.88 -12.55
C GLN A 91 7.23 -9.06 -13.23
N GLY A 92 7.94 -10.16 -13.46
CA GLY A 92 7.36 -11.40 -14.00
C GLY A 92 6.26 -11.94 -13.11
N PHE A 93 6.51 -12.02 -11.80
CA PHE A 93 5.51 -12.47 -10.82
C PHE A 93 4.24 -11.60 -10.86
N HIS A 94 4.38 -10.28 -10.94
CA HIS A 94 3.22 -9.38 -11.05
C HIS A 94 2.50 -9.46 -12.39
N ALA A 95 3.21 -9.80 -13.47
CA ALA A 95 2.58 -10.01 -14.78
C ALA A 95 1.73 -11.30 -14.80
N ASP A 96 2.18 -12.34 -14.08
CA ASP A 96 1.47 -13.61 -13.94
C ASP A 96 0.27 -13.50 -12.98
N HIS A 97 0.36 -12.63 -11.96
CA HIS A 97 -0.73 -12.28 -11.05
C HIS A 97 -1.81 -11.44 -11.73
N THR A 98 -2.64 -12.11 -12.53
CA THR A 98 -3.81 -11.53 -13.19
C THR A 98 -4.96 -11.25 -12.21
N ASP A 99 -5.92 -10.41 -12.62
CA ASP A 99 -7.16 -10.14 -11.86
C ASP A 99 -7.88 -11.43 -11.42
N VAL A 100 -7.72 -12.52 -12.18
CA VAL A 100 -8.27 -13.85 -11.88
C VAL A 100 -7.62 -14.46 -10.64
N GLU A 101 -6.29 -14.33 -10.50
CA GLU A 101 -5.57 -14.82 -9.33
C GLU A 101 -5.92 -14.01 -8.08
N GLU A 102 -6.07 -12.69 -8.20
CA GLU A 102 -6.52 -11.85 -7.08
C GLU A 102 -7.95 -12.21 -6.63
N LEU A 103 -8.86 -12.43 -7.58
CA LEU A 103 -10.23 -12.90 -7.28
C LEU A 103 -10.22 -14.27 -6.61
N ARG A 104 -9.37 -15.18 -7.08
CA ARG A 104 -9.17 -16.50 -6.47
C ARG A 104 -8.66 -16.37 -5.03
N MET A 105 -7.65 -15.52 -4.78
CA MET A 105 -7.13 -15.28 -3.44
C MET A 105 -8.18 -14.67 -2.50
N LYS A 106 -8.96 -13.69 -2.97
CA LYS A 106 -10.09 -13.13 -2.19
C LYS A 106 -11.12 -14.19 -1.85
N LYS A 107 -11.48 -15.05 -2.81
CA LYS A 107 -12.42 -16.15 -2.58
C LYS A 107 -11.85 -17.12 -1.54
N MET A 108 -10.62 -17.56 -1.68
CA MET A 108 -9.95 -18.45 -0.72
C MET A 108 -9.89 -17.81 0.70
N ALA A 109 -9.61 -16.51 0.79
CA ALA A 109 -9.58 -15.82 2.09
C ALA A 109 -10.95 -15.81 2.76
N SER A 110 -12.02 -15.59 1.98
CA SER A 110 -13.39 -15.63 2.49
C SER A 110 -13.79 -17.03 3.00
N LEU A 111 -13.32 -18.09 2.34
CA LEU A 111 -13.56 -19.47 2.77
C LEU A 111 -12.85 -19.76 4.10
N TYR A 112 -11.57 -19.38 4.24
CA TYR A 112 -10.85 -19.54 5.51
C TYR A 112 -11.41 -18.70 6.66
N GLN A 113 -11.92 -17.49 6.38
CA GLN A 113 -12.63 -16.71 7.38
C GLN A 113 -13.90 -17.43 7.86
N ARG A 114 -14.67 -18.02 6.94
CA ARG A 114 -15.87 -18.79 7.26
C ARG A 114 -15.53 -20.04 8.08
N GLU A 115 -14.46 -20.76 7.72
CA GLU A 115 -13.94 -21.89 8.47
C GLU A 115 -13.64 -21.49 9.93
N ASN A 116 -12.88 -20.41 10.14
CA ASN A 116 -12.56 -19.90 11.49
C ASN A 116 -13.82 -19.52 12.29
N VAL A 117 -14.85 -18.98 11.64
CA VAL A 117 -16.13 -18.67 12.30
C VAL A 117 -16.85 -19.95 12.72
N ILE A 118 -16.88 -20.98 11.86
CA ILE A 118 -17.48 -22.28 12.18
C ILE A 118 -16.74 -22.93 13.36
N ASP A 119 -15.41 -22.90 13.37
CA ASP A 119 -14.61 -23.44 14.48
C ASP A 119 -14.88 -22.70 15.80
N LEU A 120 -15.00 -21.38 15.77
CA LEU A 120 -15.38 -20.59 16.95
C LEU A 120 -16.79 -20.95 17.45
N LEU A 121 -17.75 -21.15 16.55
CA LEU A 121 -19.10 -21.57 16.91
C LEU A 121 -19.10 -22.99 17.49
N ARG A 122 -18.35 -23.92 16.89
CA ARG A 122 -18.17 -25.28 17.37
C ARG A 122 -17.61 -25.29 18.80
N ASN A 123 -16.53 -24.54 19.04
CA ASN A 123 -15.91 -24.42 20.36
C ASN A 123 -16.85 -23.81 21.42
N ARG A 124 -17.72 -22.87 21.02
CA ARG A 124 -18.74 -22.31 21.92
C ARG A 124 -19.85 -23.32 22.23
N LEU A 125 -20.28 -24.12 21.27
CA LEU A 125 -21.27 -25.17 21.49
C LEU A 125 -20.72 -26.32 22.34
N LEU A 126 -19.42 -26.61 22.27
CA LEU A 126 -18.80 -27.62 23.13
C LEU A 126 -18.61 -27.15 24.59
N ASN A 127 -18.79 -25.85 24.88
CA ASN A 127 -18.61 -25.32 26.21
C ASN A 127 -19.84 -25.64 27.10
N PRO A 128 -19.68 -26.44 28.18
CA PRO A 128 -20.82 -26.93 28.98
C PRO A 128 -21.56 -25.82 29.73
N ARG A 129 -20.96 -24.63 29.88
CA ARG A 129 -21.51 -23.53 30.69
C ARG A 129 -22.53 -22.66 29.94
N THR A 130 -22.68 -22.82 28.63
CA THR A 130 -23.45 -21.90 27.78
C THR A 130 -24.74 -22.46 27.18
N LEU A 131 -25.05 -23.74 27.40
CA LEU A 131 -26.17 -24.40 26.71
C LEU A 131 -27.29 -24.84 27.65
N LEU A 132 -28.46 -24.22 27.48
CA LEU A 132 -29.76 -24.69 27.98
C LEU A 132 -30.49 -25.56 26.92
N ALA A 133 -29.79 -25.96 25.85
CA ALA A 133 -30.37 -26.67 24.71
C ALA A 133 -30.36 -28.19 24.89
N SER A 134 -31.34 -28.88 24.28
CA SER A 134 -31.39 -30.35 24.26
C SER A 134 -30.13 -30.93 23.60
N PRO A 135 -29.51 -31.99 24.17
CA PRO A 135 -28.30 -32.63 23.62
C PRO A 135 -28.44 -33.05 22.15
N SER A 136 -29.63 -33.50 21.74
CA SER A 136 -29.91 -33.89 20.35
C SER A 136 -29.79 -32.71 19.38
N LYS A 137 -30.24 -31.52 19.78
CA LYS A 137 -30.19 -30.31 18.95
C LYS A 137 -28.77 -29.79 18.79
N VAL A 138 -27.96 -29.92 19.84
CA VAL A 138 -26.53 -29.58 19.79
C VAL A 138 -25.80 -30.51 18.82
N GLN A 139 -26.09 -31.81 18.86
CA GLN A 139 -25.48 -32.77 17.95
C GLN A 139 -25.88 -32.54 16.48
N GLU A 140 -27.16 -32.21 16.21
CA GLU A 140 -27.61 -31.83 14.86
C GLU A 140 -26.84 -30.62 14.32
N LEU A 141 -26.63 -29.59 15.16
CA LEU A 141 -25.88 -28.39 14.79
C LEU A 141 -24.40 -28.71 14.52
N LEU A 142 -23.76 -29.53 15.35
CA LEU A 142 -22.38 -29.98 15.13
C LEU A 142 -22.25 -30.74 13.81
N ASN A 143 -23.15 -31.69 13.55
CA ASN A 143 -23.16 -32.43 12.27
C ASN A 143 -23.40 -31.50 11.06
N SER A 144 -24.17 -30.42 11.23
CA SER A 144 -24.37 -29.42 10.18
C SER A 144 -23.11 -28.59 9.91
N PHE A 145 -22.33 -28.29 10.96
CA PHE A 145 -21.05 -27.61 10.82
C PHE A 145 -20.01 -28.50 10.16
N ASP A 146 -19.92 -29.79 10.54
CA ASP A 146 -18.99 -30.72 9.90
C ASP A 146 -19.27 -30.83 8.39
N LYS A 147 -20.54 -30.95 7.98
CA LYS A 147 -20.94 -30.94 6.55
C LYS A 147 -20.57 -29.64 5.81
N GLU A 148 -20.63 -28.49 6.50
CA GLU A 148 -20.24 -27.22 5.90
C GLU A 148 -18.72 -27.09 5.80
N LEU A 149 -17.97 -27.62 6.77
CA LEU A 149 -16.51 -27.70 6.70
C LEU A 149 -16.05 -28.58 5.54
N ASP A 150 -16.66 -29.75 5.34
CA ASP A 150 -16.33 -30.66 4.23
C ASP A 150 -16.51 -29.94 2.87
N LYS A 151 -17.63 -29.22 2.68
CA LYS A 151 -17.86 -28.43 1.46
C LYS A 151 -16.83 -27.32 1.27
N LEU A 152 -16.45 -26.62 2.34
CA LEU A 152 -15.44 -25.57 2.27
C LEU A 152 -14.08 -26.14 1.88
N GLN A 153 -13.73 -27.33 2.39
CA GLN A 153 -12.50 -28.03 2.02
C GLN A 153 -12.51 -28.44 0.55
N GLU A 154 -13.61 -29.01 0.04
CA GLU A 154 -13.75 -29.34 -1.39
C GLU A 154 -13.60 -28.08 -2.28
N GLU A 155 -14.23 -26.97 -1.92
CA GLU A 155 -14.08 -25.70 -2.66
C GLU A 155 -12.64 -25.17 -2.60
N LEU A 156 -11.96 -25.31 -1.46
CA LEU A 156 -10.56 -24.92 -1.31
C LEU A 156 -9.62 -25.77 -2.16
N GLU A 157 -9.85 -27.08 -2.22
CA GLU A 157 -9.08 -28.01 -3.06
C GLU A 157 -9.22 -27.66 -4.55
N GLN A 158 -10.44 -27.39 -5.01
CA GLN A 158 -10.70 -26.92 -6.39
C GLN A 158 -10.01 -25.60 -6.70
N LEU A 159 -9.99 -24.69 -5.72
CA LEU A 159 -9.29 -23.41 -5.83
C LEU A 159 -7.79 -23.52 -5.56
N SER A 160 -7.26 -24.71 -5.27
CA SER A 160 -5.86 -24.92 -4.91
C SER A 160 -5.14 -25.68 -6.03
N GLY A 161 -4.98 -25.05 -7.20
CA GLY A 161 -4.14 -25.58 -8.30
C GLY A 161 -2.69 -25.90 -7.91
N GLU A 162 -2.01 -26.70 -8.73
CA GLU A 162 -0.76 -27.45 -8.45
C GLU A 162 0.48 -26.64 -8.00
N ASN A 163 0.52 -25.32 -8.20
CA ASN A 163 1.71 -24.51 -7.91
C ASN A 163 1.55 -23.73 -6.61
N LEU A 164 1.81 -24.38 -5.47
CA LEU A 164 1.74 -23.72 -4.16
C LEU A 164 3.06 -23.80 -3.39
N PRO A 165 3.64 -22.65 -3.02
CA PRO A 165 4.98 -22.56 -2.44
C PRO A 165 5.05 -22.82 -0.93
N ALA A 166 3.98 -23.33 -0.30
CA ALA A 166 3.98 -23.66 1.12
C ALA A 166 3.82 -25.17 1.33
N GLU A 167 4.83 -25.81 1.93
CA GLU A 167 4.77 -27.21 2.36
C GLU A 167 3.66 -27.44 3.42
N ASN A 168 3.18 -26.39 4.12
CA ASN A 168 2.18 -26.46 5.19
C ASN A 168 0.90 -25.66 4.86
N ILE A 169 -0.24 -26.35 4.90
CA ILE A 169 -1.60 -25.81 4.65
C ILE A 169 -1.97 -24.71 5.66
N GLU A 170 -1.61 -24.87 6.94
CA GLU A 170 -1.92 -23.88 7.98
C GLU A 170 -1.15 -22.57 7.76
N GLU A 171 0.10 -22.67 7.34
CA GLU A 171 0.91 -21.49 7.05
C GLU A 171 0.30 -20.69 5.91
N ARG A 172 -0.14 -21.38 4.86
CA ARG A 172 -0.82 -20.79 3.73
C ARG A 172 -2.12 -20.09 4.14
N LYS A 173 -2.93 -20.74 4.97
CA LYS A 173 -4.17 -20.18 5.51
C LYS A 173 -3.91 -18.87 6.24
N LEU A 174 -2.93 -18.84 7.15
CA LEU A 174 -2.62 -17.63 7.93
C LEU A 174 -2.03 -16.51 7.06
N ARG A 175 -1.14 -16.83 6.11
CA ARG A 175 -0.63 -15.84 5.15
C ARG A 175 -1.76 -15.20 4.34
N LEU A 176 -2.73 -16.00 3.88
CA LEU A 176 -3.84 -15.51 3.07
C LEU A 176 -4.79 -14.62 3.87
N LEU A 177 -5.04 -14.99 5.13
CA LEU A 177 -5.82 -14.17 6.06
C LEU A 177 -5.13 -12.83 6.32
N LEU A 178 -3.82 -12.85 6.59
CA LEU A 178 -3.03 -11.64 6.75
C LEU A 178 -3.05 -10.75 5.51
N TRP A 179 -2.90 -11.36 4.33
CA TRP A 179 -3.02 -10.67 3.05
C TRP A 179 -4.37 -9.96 2.93
N SER A 180 -5.48 -10.66 3.21
CA SER A 180 -6.82 -10.08 3.12
C SER A 180 -7.04 -8.90 4.09
N ALA A 181 -6.60 -9.05 5.35
CA ALA A 181 -6.70 -7.97 6.33
C ALA A 181 -5.84 -6.77 5.93
N LYS A 182 -4.66 -7.02 5.35
CA LYS A 182 -3.75 -5.98 4.89
C LYS A 182 -4.23 -5.28 3.62
N SER A 183 -4.84 -5.99 2.68
CA SER A 183 -5.47 -5.38 1.50
C SER A 183 -6.61 -4.45 1.91
N ASP A 184 -7.42 -4.84 2.89
CA ASP A 184 -8.50 -4.00 3.41
C ASP A 184 -7.94 -2.75 4.10
N LEU A 185 -6.87 -2.90 4.88
CA LEU A 185 -6.15 -1.77 5.48
C LEU A 185 -5.56 -0.83 4.43
N PHE A 186 -5.02 -1.36 3.33
CA PHE A 186 -4.47 -0.54 2.24
C PHE A 186 -5.56 0.31 1.58
N ILE A 187 -6.72 -0.28 1.28
CA ILE A 187 -7.88 0.45 0.75
C ILE A 187 -8.25 1.60 1.70
N GLN A 188 -8.32 1.35 3.01
CA GLN A 188 -8.61 2.39 3.99
C GLN A 188 -7.50 3.46 4.07
N ALA A 189 -6.23 3.09 3.97
CA ALA A 189 -5.11 4.03 3.97
C ALA A 189 -5.17 4.96 2.74
N VAL A 190 -5.47 4.42 1.55
CA VAL A 190 -5.67 5.20 0.32
C VAL A 190 -6.85 6.16 0.49
N GLN A 191 -7.97 5.67 1.00
CA GLN A 191 -9.16 6.48 1.24
C GLN A 191 -8.90 7.61 2.25
N LEU A 192 -8.20 7.33 3.35
CA LEU A 192 -7.81 8.31 4.37
C LEU A 192 -6.88 9.37 3.77
N ARG A 193 -5.97 8.98 2.89
CA ARG A 193 -5.11 9.92 2.16
C ARG A 193 -5.91 10.80 1.22
N ALA A 194 -6.87 10.24 0.48
CA ALA A 194 -7.76 11.00 -0.39
C ALA A 194 -8.58 12.04 0.40
N GLU A 195 -9.08 11.70 1.59
CA GLU A 195 -9.76 12.66 2.46
C GLU A 195 -8.87 13.77 2.99
N ARG A 196 -7.59 13.47 3.25
CA ARG A 196 -6.61 14.48 3.69
C ARG A 196 -6.10 15.37 2.55
N GLN A 197 -6.26 14.95 1.30
CA GLN A 197 -5.75 15.66 0.13
C GLN A 197 -6.15 17.14 0.08
N PRO A 198 -7.42 17.54 0.34
CA PRO A 198 -7.81 18.95 0.36
C PRO A 198 -7.00 19.78 1.36
N LEU A 199 -6.70 19.22 2.55
CA LEU A 199 -5.90 19.90 3.58
C LEU A 199 -4.46 20.11 3.13
N LEU A 200 -3.88 19.13 2.43
CA LEU A 200 -2.53 19.22 1.85
C LEU A 200 -2.50 20.25 0.72
N ASP A 201 -3.49 20.21 -0.17
CA ASP A 201 -3.63 21.16 -1.27
C ASP A 201 -3.76 22.60 -0.76
N SER A 202 -4.48 22.80 0.34
CA SER A 202 -4.59 24.11 0.98
C SER A 202 -3.23 24.67 1.41
N LYS A 203 -2.41 23.83 2.04
CA LYS A 203 -1.08 24.18 2.52
C LYS A 203 -0.10 24.41 1.35
N ASN A 204 -0.16 23.56 0.34
CA ASN A 204 0.83 23.52 -0.75
C ASN A 204 0.51 24.50 -1.89
N LEU A 205 -0.76 24.69 -2.23
CA LEU A 205 -1.21 25.55 -3.34
C LEU A 205 -1.67 26.94 -2.86
N GLY A 206 -1.62 27.21 -1.55
CA GLY A 206 -2.05 28.50 -0.97
C GLY A 206 -3.54 28.78 -1.11
N ARG A 207 -4.35 27.77 -1.45
CA ARG A 207 -5.82 27.90 -1.50
C ARG A 207 -6.36 27.83 -0.08
N ARG A 208 -7.03 28.89 0.38
CA ARG A 208 -7.69 28.87 1.69
C ARG A 208 -8.87 27.90 1.65
N LEU A 209 -8.78 26.79 2.38
CA LEU A 209 -9.97 26.01 2.73
C LEU A 209 -10.81 26.85 3.70
N GLY A 210 -12.09 27.04 3.37
CA GLY A 210 -13.05 27.61 4.33
C GLY A 210 -13.22 26.70 5.54
N THR A 211 -13.63 27.28 6.67
CA THR A 211 -13.87 26.56 7.95
C THR A 211 -14.81 25.37 7.77
N LYS A 212 -15.93 25.57 7.07
CA LYS A 212 -16.92 24.50 6.77
C LYS A 212 -16.32 23.31 6.04
N LEU A 213 -15.42 23.54 5.08
CA LEU A 213 -14.83 22.44 4.30
C LEU A 213 -13.74 21.72 5.12
N LYS A 214 -12.99 22.47 5.92
CA LYS A 214 -12.03 21.93 6.88
C LYS A 214 -12.74 21.04 7.91
N GLU A 215 -13.83 21.51 8.50
CA GLU A 215 -14.67 20.73 9.43
C GLU A 215 -15.24 19.46 8.78
N LYS A 216 -15.75 19.56 7.55
CA LYS A 216 -16.21 18.37 6.79
C LYS A 216 -15.12 17.33 6.61
N VAL A 217 -13.90 17.74 6.28
CA VAL A 217 -12.77 16.82 6.13
C VAL A 217 -12.41 16.16 7.47
N PHE A 218 -12.34 16.92 8.57
CA PHE A 218 -12.08 16.34 9.89
C PHE A 218 -13.17 15.38 10.35
N ASN A 219 -14.43 15.72 10.11
CA ASN A 219 -15.56 14.83 10.43
C ASN A 219 -15.49 13.54 9.62
N ALA A 220 -15.14 13.60 8.34
CA ALA A 220 -14.98 12.41 7.49
C ALA A 220 -13.86 11.49 8.00
N ILE A 221 -12.68 12.05 8.32
CA ILE A 221 -11.55 11.32 8.91
C ILE A 221 -11.96 10.66 10.24
N ASN A 222 -12.64 11.40 11.12
CA ASN A 222 -13.09 10.90 12.41
C ASN A 222 -14.14 9.80 12.27
N ASN A 223 -15.07 9.91 11.31
CA ASN A 223 -16.09 8.90 11.07
C ASN A 223 -15.51 7.57 10.57
N ARG A 224 -14.37 7.61 9.85
CA ARG A 224 -13.68 6.39 9.39
C ARG A 224 -12.84 5.71 10.47
N ARG A 225 -12.36 6.47 11.46
CA ARG A 225 -11.46 5.96 12.51
C ARG A 225 -11.96 4.66 13.18
N PRO A 226 -13.23 4.51 13.60
CA PRO A 226 -13.69 3.28 14.23
C PRO A 226 -13.63 2.05 13.32
N ALA A 227 -13.88 2.22 12.02
CA ALA A 227 -13.79 1.11 11.05
C ALA A 227 -12.33 0.69 10.83
N ILE A 228 -11.43 1.67 10.75
CA ILE A 228 -9.99 1.42 10.62
C ILE A 228 -9.44 0.73 11.87
N GLU A 229 -9.82 1.18 13.07
CA GLU A 229 -9.40 0.55 14.32
C GLU A 229 -9.85 -0.93 14.42
N LYS A 230 -11.06 -1.25 13.92
CA LYS A 230 -11.51 -2.65 13.83
C LYS A 230 -10.62 -3.48 12.91
N LEU A 231 -10.30 -2.98 11.72
CA LEU A 231 -9.42 -3.68 10.77
C LEU A 231 -8.00 -3.83 11.31
N ILE A 232 -7.49 -2.81 12.01
CA ILE A 232 -6.19 -2.86 12.68
C ILE A 232 -6.19 -3.98 13.73
N ASN A 233 -7.25 -4.10 14.54
CA ASN A 233 -7.35 -5.15 15.54
C ASN A 233 -7.39 -6.56 14.92
N VAL A 234 -8.10 -6.72 13.79
CA VAL A 234 -8.13 -7.99 13.03
C VAL A 234 -6.74 -8.33 12.48
N TYR A 235 -6.05 -7.36 11.89
CA TYR A 235 -4.68 -7.56 11.40
C TYR A 235 -3.74 -7.93 12.54
N ASN A 236 -3.76 -7.18 13.65
CA ASN A 236 -2.88 -7.41 14.79
C ASN A 236 -3.12 -8.80 15.40
N SER A 237 -4.37 -9.23 15.55
CA SER A 237 -4.67 -10.58 16.09
C SER A 237 -4.14 -11.68 15.17
N GLN A 238 -4.40 -11.60 13.87
CA GLN A 238 -3.90 -12.56 12.88
C GLN A 238 -2.37 -12.58 12.82
N TYR A 239 -1.74 -11.41 12.93
CA TYR A 239 -0.28 -11.30 12.92
C TYR A 239 0.34 -11.90 14.19
N THR A 240 -0.28 -11.69 15.35
CA THR A 240 0.19 -12.35 16.59
C THR A 240 0.07 -13.87 16.52
N GLU A 241 -1.00 -14.40 15.93
CA GLU A 241 -1.15 -15.85 15.73
C GLU A 241 -0.10 -16.41 14.76
N PHE A 242 0.11 -15.73 13.63
CA PHE A 242 1.12 -16.12 12.65
C PHE A 242 2.53 -16.09 13.25
N LYS A 243 2.88 -15.02 13.98
CA LYS A 243 4.18 -14.89 14.64
C LYS A 243 4.42 -15.97 15.69
N ALA A 244 3.36 -16.39 16.40
CA ALA A 244 3.44 -17.46 17.38
C ALA A 244 3.71 -18.84 16.74
N LYS A 245 3.06 -19.13 15.60
CA LYS A 245 3.20 -20.41 14.89
C LYS A 245 4.44 -20.50 14.00
N PHE A 246 4.86 -19.38 13.40
CA PHE A 246 5.95 -19.34 12.41
C PHE A 246 7.01 -18.26 12.70
N PRO A 247 7.70 -18.32 13.86
CA PRO A 247 8.64 -17.28 14.28
C PRO A 247 9.85 -17.12 13.33
N HIS A 248 10.27 -18.21 12.68
CA HIS A 248 11.41 -18.20 11.74
C HIS A 248 11.16 -17.34 10.50
N ARG A 249 9.91 -17.14 10.10
CA ARG A 249 9.56 -16.37 8.89
C ARG A 249 9.45 -14.86 9.14
N VAL A 250 9.37 -14.45 10.41
CA VAL A 250 9.28 -13.04 10.82
C VAL A 250 10.66 -12.43 11.08
N GLN A 251 11.75 -13.21 10.94
CA GLN A 251 13.13 -12.82 11.26
C GLN A 251 13.63 -11.54 10.54
N PHE A 252 12.99 -11.14 9.45
CA PHE A 252 13.40 -9.98 8.66
C PHE A 252 12.56 -8.72 8.89
N GLU A 253 11.49 -8.77 9.71
CA GLU A 253 10.72 -7.58 10.09
C GLU A 253 11.40 -6.86 11.26
N ARG A 254 12.48 -6.11 10.96
CA ARG A 254 13.43 -5.66 11.99
C ARG A 254 12.92 -4.63 13.00
N ASP A 255 11.80 -3.93 12.78
CA ASP A 255 11.57 -2.68 13.52
C ASP A 255 10.16 -2.45 14.10
N ASN A 256 9.29 -3.45 14.19
CA ASN A 256 8.03 -3.25 14.92
C ASN A 256 7.61 -4.52 15.64
N ASP A 257 7.05 -4.36 16.83
CA ASP A 257 6.46 -5.43 17.64
C ASP A 257 5.27 -6.16 16.95
N GLY A 258 5.05 -5.92 15.65
CA GLY A 258 3.93 -6.45 14.87
C GLY A 258 2.64 -5.65 15.04
N HIS A 259 2.58 -4.81 16.08
CA HIS A 259 1.38 -4.08 16.44
C HIS A 259 1.25 -2.80 15.62
N LEU A 260 0.27 -2.78 14.72
CA LEU A 260 -0.12 -1.59 13.97
C LEU A 260 -1.02 -0.72 14.83
N SER A 261 -0.75 0.58 14.92
CA SER A 261 -1.65 1.56 15.55
C SER A 261 -2.28 2.46 14.50
N TYR A 262 -3.39 3.12 14.86
CA TYR A 262 -4.05 4.09 13.97
C TYR A 262 -3.10 5.25 13.63
N GLU A 263 -2.37 5.77 14.61
CA GLU A 263 -1.43 6.88 14.41
C GLU A 263 -0.35 6.50 13.39
N ARG A 264 0.19 5.29 13.52
CA ARG A 264 1.19 4.73 12.59
C ARG A 264 0.59 4.60 11.20
N LEU A 265 -0.55 3.93 11.03
CA LEU A 265 -1.20 3.78 9.71
C LEU A 265 -1.51 5.15 9.09
N SER A 266 -1.98 6.11 9.89
CA SER A 266 -2.38 7.42 9.39
C SER A 266 -1.19 8.29 8.97
N SER A 267 0.01 8.06 9.50
CA SER A 267 1.23 8.80 9.15
C SER A 267 2.07 8.07 8.09
N MET A 268 1.81 6.79 7.88
CA MET A 268 2.52 5.93 6.94
C MET A 268 2.30 6.38 5.48
N PRO A 269 3.37 6.50 4.67
CA PRO A 269 3.23 6.73 3.24
C PRO A 269 2.66 5.48 2.54
N LEU A 270 2.04 5.67 1.37
CA LEU A 270 1.57 4.53 0.55
C LEU A 270 2.74 3.70 -0.01
N ASP A 271 3.93 4.30 -0.10
CA ASP A 271 5.15 3.66 -0.60
C ASP A 271 5.97 3.02 0.53
N ASP A 272 5.39 2.89 1.74
CA ASP A 272 6.08 2.30 2.89
C ASP A 272 6.40 0.82 2.63
N SER A 273 7.54 0.38 3.17
CA SER A 273 7.97 -1.04 3.15
C SER A 273 6.95 -2.01 3.74
N PHE A 274 6.10 -1.51 4.65
CA PHE A 274 4.97 -2.25 5.20
C PHE A 274 4.06 -2.77 4.09
N TRP A 275 3.79 -2.03 3.02
CA TRP A 275 2.85 -2.48 1.98
C TRP A 275 3.44 -3.51 1.01
N ASN A 276 4.77 -3.61 0.95
CA ASN A 276 5.50 -4.39 -0.06
C ASN A 276 6.35 -5.49 0.57
N ASP A 277 5.80 -6.32 1.46
CA ASP A 277 6.52 -7.42 2.12
C ASP A 277 6.15 -8.82 1.60
N GLY A 278 7.03 -9.79 1.87
CA GLY A 278 6.88 -11.16 1.36
C GLY A 278 5.75 -11.96 2.00
N LEU A 279 5.23 -11.49 3.14
CA LEU A 279 4.01 -12.02 3.74
C LEU A 279 2.79 -11.81 2.84
N PHE A 280 2.83 -10.81 1.96
CA PHE A 280 1.75 -10.45 1.05
C PHE A 280 1.73 -11.28 -0.24
N TYR A 281 2.87 -11.68 -0.80
CA TYR A 281 2.92 -12.24 -2.15
C TYR A 281 2.86 -13.78 -2.22
N HIS A 282 2.74 -14.47 -1.08
CA HIS A 282 2.93 -15.94 -1.02
C HIS A 282 4.21 -16.40 -1.75
N CYS A 283 5.21 -15.53 -1.84
CA CYS A 283 6.41 -15.78 -2.61
C CYS A 283 7.59 -15.83 -1.66
N ASP A 284 8.33 -16.93 -1.68
CA ASP A 284 9.53 -17.08 -0.87
C ASP A 284 10.79 -16.56 -1.58
N ALA A 285 10.62 -15.82 -2.69
CA ALA A 285 11.72 -15.24 -3.42
C ALA A 285 12.47 -14.17 -2.59
N PRO A 286 13.78 -13.97 -2.84
CA PRO A 286 14.59 -13.01 -2.10
C PRO A 286 14.04 -11.58 -2.12
N TRP A 287 13.46 -11.15 -3.24
CA TRP A 287 12.84 -9.82 -3.37
C TRP A 287 11.59 -9.63 -2.50
N ALA A 288 10.89 -10.71 -2.14
CA ALA A 288 9.70 -10.64 -1.33
C ALA A 288 10.05 -10.62 0.17
N ILE A 289 10.88 -11.58 0.61
CA ILE A 289 11.17 -11.78 2.03
C ILE A 289 12.19 -10.77 2.57
N ASN A 290 13.29 -10.54 1.84
CA ASN A 290 14.44 -9.84 2.41
C ASN A 290 14.34 -8.31 2.23
N PRO A 291 14.24 -7.51 3.31
CA PRO A 291 14.13 -6.05 3.24
C PRO A 291 15.36 -5.40 2.60
N GLU A 292 16.55 -5.98 2.77
CA GLU A 292 17.78 -5.45 2.16
C GLU A 292 17.75 -5.63 0.64
N VAL A 293 17.12 -6.71 0.15
CA VAL A 293 16.92 -6.93 -1.28
C VAL A 293 15.92 -5.93 -1.84
N ARG A 294 14.81 -5.70 -1.13
CA ARG A 294 13.81 -4.66 -1.50
C ARG A 294 14.42 -3.26 -1.52
N GLU A 295 15.21 -2.91 -0.51
CA GLU A 295 15.90 -1.63 -0.44
C GLU A 295 16.93 -1.50 -1.57
N GLY A 296 17.65 -2.59 -1.89
CA GLY A 296 18.58 -2.65 -3.02
C GLY A 296 17.91 -2.45 -4.37
N ILE A 297 16.79 -3.12 -4.62
CA ILE A 297 15.95 -2.94 -5.81
C ILE A 297 15.51 -1.47 -5.92
N ASN A 298 14.94 -0.91 -4.85
CA ASN A 298 14.50 0.48 -4.82
C ASN A 298 15.66 1.44 -5.12
N CYS A 299 16.85 1.19 -4.57
CA CYS A 299 18.02 2.00 -4.87
C CYS A 299 18.38 1.97 -6.36
N VAL A 300 18.42 0.79 -7.00
CA VAL A 300 18.74 0.67 -8.43
C VAL A 300 17.70 1.37 -9.30
N LEU A 301 16.41 1.20 -9.00
CA LEU A 301 15.32 1.86 -9.71
C LEU A 301 15.36 3.37 -9.55
N MET A 302 15.58 3.86 -8.32
CA MET A 302 15.67 5.30 -8.07
C MET A 302 16.87 5.94 -8.77
N LEU A 303 18.00 5.22 -8.92
CA LEU A 303 19.12 5.73 -9.71
C LEU A 303 18.78 5.83 -11.19
N SER A 304 18.10 4.83 -11.74
CA SER A 304 17.63 4.83 -13.13
C SER A 304 16.62 5.97 -13.35
N ARG A 305 15.66 6.13 -12.43
CA ARG A 305 14.69 7.22 -12.48
C ARG A 305 15.33 8.60 -12.40
N VAL A 306 16.32 8.79 -11.52
CA VAL A 306 17.03 10.06 -11.41
C VAL A 306 17.81 10.37 -12.69
N GLN A 307 18.34 9.35 -13.38
CA GLN A 307 19.00 9.53 -14.67
C GLN A 307 18.01 9.98 -15.74
N GLU A 308 16.84 9.35 -15.85
CA GLU A 308 15.74 9.80 -16.74
C GLU A 308 15.34 11.25 -16.45
N GLU A 309 15.21 11.63 -15.18
CA GLU A 309 14.85 13.00 -14.80
C GLU A 309 15.92 14.02 -15.22
N PHE A 310 17.20 13.66 -15.25
CA PHE A 310 18.24 14.55 -15.79
C PHE A 310 18.13 14.71 -17.29
N GLU A 311 17.81 13.64 -18.02
CA GLU A 311 17.62 13.67 -19.47
C GLU A 311 16.41 14.54 -19.84
N LEU A 312 15.30 14.39 -19.12
CA LEU A 312 14.12 15.25 -19.29
C LEU A 312 14.43 16.72 -18.99
N ILE A 313 15.15 17.01 -17.90
CA ILE A 313 15.54 18.39 -17.58
C ILE A 313 16.48 18.95 -18.66
N ALA A 314 17.38 18.15 -19.21
CA ALA A 314 18.28 18.59 -20.27
C ALA A 314 17.52 18.97 -21.55
N GLN A 315 16.47 18.22 -21.92
CA GLN A 315 15.63 18.53 -23.08
C GLN A 315 14.86 19.86 -22.92
N GLU A 316 14.45 20.22 -21.70
CA GLU A 316 13.69 21.45 -21.41
C GLU A 316 14.56 22.72 -21.35
N VAL A 317 15.89 22.58 -21.35
CA VAL A 317 16.85 23.70 -21.24
C VAL A 317 17.44 24.12 -22.59
N VAL A 318 17.24 23.31 -23.64
CA VAL A 318 17.67 23.59 -25.03
C VAL A 318 16.72 24.59 -25.70
#